data_AF-A0A4P2VKJ2-F1
#
_entry.id   AF-A0A4P2VKJ2-F1
#
_cell.length_a   1.000
_cell.length_b   1.000
_cell.length_c   1.000
_cell.angle_alpha   90.00
_cell.angle_beta   90.00
_cell.angle_gamma   90.00
#
_symmetry.space_group_name_H-M   'P 1'
#
loop_
_entity.id
_entity.type
_entity.pdbx_description
1 polymer ?
#
loop_
_entity_poly.entity_id
_entity_poly.type
_entity_poly.pdbx_seq_one_letter_code
_entity_poly.pdbx_strand_id
1 'polypeptide(L)'
;MKKIIIVIISCTIFFSLVCAITIYTSIRNLGAIKIENSTQTSLKIVGKVELKKSAITEKADVIGKVKVFNSTLNNIKTIGFLNLHDNSKVNGDIKVTGNLFMSLSRIEKQLNITSENIEINDNSYVRSIFVNKDEDNKEEVISIDNSIVDGNIEFESQHGKVKLKNGAKVTGTVIGGTVDTI
;
A
#
# COMPACT_ATOMS: atom_id res chain seq x y z
N MET A 1 12.71 -24.30 -73.51
CA MET A 1 13.06 -24.61 -72.12
C MET A 1 12.19 -23.77 -71.19
N LYS A 2 11.34 -24.43 -70.41
CA LYS A 2 10.34 -23.83 -69.50
C LYS A 2 11.05 -23.13 -68.33
N LYS A 3 10.69 -21.90 -68.00
CA LYS A 3 11.02 -21.26 -66.71
C LYS A 3 9.76 -21.25 -65.85
N ILE A 4 9.76 -22.08 -64.83
CA ILE A 4 8.84 -22.04 -63.68
C ILE A 4 9.60 -21.29 -62.57
N ILE A 5 8.85 -20.75 -61.61
CA ILE A 5 9.19 -20.50 -60.19
C ILE A 5 9.39 -19.01 -59.86
N ILE A 6 8.79 -18.41 -58.82
CA ILE A 6 7.74 -18.71 -57.84
C ILE A 6 7.32 -17.31 -57.32
N VAL A 7 6.02 -17.06 -57.13
CA VAL A 7 5.52 -15.86 -56.43
C VAL A 7 5.55 -16.16 -54.93
N ILE A 8 6.37 -15.44 -54.15
CA ILE A 8 6.31 -15.48 -52.68
C ILE A 8 5.56 -14.23 -52.21
N ILE A 9 4.30 -14.46 -51.81
CA ILE A 9 3.50 -13.55 -51.01
C ILE A 9 4.13 -13.54 -49.62
N SER A 10 4.85 -12.46 -49.28
CA SER A 10 5.36 -12.25 -47.94
C SER A 10 4.32 -11.49 -47.12
N CYS A 11 3.74 -12.22 -46.18
CA CYS A 11 2.68 -11.85 -45.26
C CYS A 11 3.15 -10.73 -44.30
N THR A 12 2.35 -9.67 -44.21
CA THR A 12 2.46 -8.60 -43.23
C THR A 12 2.35 -9.12 -41.80
N ILE A 13 3.36 -8.90 -40.96
CA ILE A 13 3.23 -9.02 -39.51
C ILE A 13 3.58 -7.66 -38.88
N PHE A 14 2.53 -6.90 -38.60
CA PHE A 14 2.56 -5.73 -37.71
C PHE A 14 2.76 -6.25 -36.27
N PHE A 15 4.01 -6.35 -35.81
CA PHE A 15 4.29 -6.43 -34.38
C PHE A 15 4.44 -5.00 -33.87
N SER A 16 3.36 -4.42 -33.35
CA SER A 16 3.42 -3.20 -32.57
C SER A 16 4.16 -3.50 -31.27
N LEU A 17 5.46 -3.19 -31.25
CA LEU A 17 6.28 -3.20 -30.06
C LEU A 17 5.81 -2.06 -29.15
N VAL A 18 4.87 -2.34 -28.25
CA VAL A 18 4.57 -1.44 -27.12
C VAL A 18 5.78 -1.55 -26.18
N CYS A 19 6.79 -0.74 -26.44
CA CYS A 19 7.93 -0.57 -25.55
C CYS A 19 7.41 0.16 -24.30
N ALA A 20 7.12 -0.60 -23.25
CA ALA A 20 6.94 -0.03 -21.92
C ALA A 20 8.30 0.55 -21.51
N ILE A 21 8.44 1.87 -21.64
CA ILE A 21 9.63 2.59 -21.19
C ILE A 21 9.60 2.57 -19.66
N THR A 22 10.29 1.59 -19.07
CA THR A 22 10.59 1.59 -17.64
C THR A 22 11.66 2.65 -17.40
N ILE A 23 11.23 3.87 -17.04
CA ILE A 23 12.14 4.95 -16.68
C ILE A 23 12.73 4.62 -15.30
N TYR A 24 14.03 4.33 -15.28
CA TYR A 24 14.79 4.09 -14.06
C TYR A 24 15.24 5.41 -13.45
N THR A 25 14.45 5.95 -12.53
CA THR A 25 14.91 7.07 -11.69
C THR A 25 14.62 6.77 -10.23
N SER A 26 15.67 6.61 -9.42
CA SER A 26 15.53 6.79 -7.97
C SER A 26 15.44 8.28 -7.71
N ILE A 27 14.22 8.75 -7.51
CA ILE A 27 13.96 10.17 -7.27
C ILE A 27 14.28 10.45 -5.80
N ARG A 28 15.32 11.27 -5.53
CA ARG A 28 15.52 11.95 -4.25
C ARG A 28 15.02 13.37 -4.39
N ASN A 29 13.74 13.58 -4.09
CA ASN A 29 13.14 14.90 -4.13
C ASN A 29 12.78 15.37 -2.72
N LEU A 30 13.02 16.64 -2.49
CA LEU A 30 12.52 17.40 -1.35
C LEU A 30 11.25 18.12 -1.80
N GLY A 31 10.21 18.11 -0.96
CA GLY A 31 8.97 18.83 -1.23
C GLY A 31 7.82 17.94 -1.69
N ALA A 32 6.90 18.51 -2.49
CA ALA A 32 5.68 17.83 -2.91
C ALA A 32 5.84 17.20 -4.30
N ILE A 33 5.43 15.95 -4.45
CA ILE A 33 5.45 15.21 -5.71
C ILE A 33 4.08 14.60 -5.95
N LYS A 34 3.65 14.68 -7.21
CA LYS A 34 2.46 14.02 -7.71
C LYS A 34 2.87 13.09 -8.85
N ILE A 35 2.49 11.83 -8.77
CA ILE A 35 2.77 10.80 -9.78
C ILE A 35 1.44 10.24 -10.25
N GLU A 36 1.17 10.37 -11.55
CA GLU A 36 -0.10 9.97 -12.14
C GLU A 36 0.12 9.07 -13.35
N ASN A 37 -0.69 8.01 -13.47
CA ASN A 37 -0.74 7.13 -14.64
C ASN A 37 0.64 6.59 -15.07
N SER A 38 1.52 6.28 -14.11
CA SER A 38 2.87 5.81 -14.42
C SER A 38 3.34 4.72 -13.46
N THR A 39 4.35 3.99 -13.92
CA THR A 39 5.04 2.99 -13.12
C THR A 39 6.43 3.52 -12.79
N GLN A 40 6.79 3.51 -11.52
CA GLN A 40 8.13 3.83 -11.03
C GLN A 40 8.72 2.61 -10.34
N THR A 41 10.02 2.41 -10.47
CA THR A 41 10.68 1.31 -9.76
C THR A 41 10.74 1.59 -8.26
N SER A 42 11.21 2.79 -7.88
CA SER A 42 11.38 3.18 -6.48
C SER A 42 11.16 4.67 -6.25
N LEU A 43 10.88 5.02 -4.99
CA LEU A 43 10.77 6.41 -4.52
C LEU A 43 11.57 6.60 -3.23
N LYS A 44 12.28 7.71 -3.10
CA LYS A 44 12.95 8.10 -1.86
C LYS A 44 12.75 9.59 -1.58
N ILE A 45 11.66 9.93 -0.89
CA ILE A 45 11.17 11.31 -0.82
C ILE A 45 11.16 11.84 0.61
N VAL A 46 11.49 13.13 0.77
CA VAL A 46 11.21 13.88 1.99
C VAL A 46 10.19 14.98 1.64
N GLY A 47 8.95 14.80 2.08
CA GLY A 47 7.86 15.73 1.84
C GLY A 47 6.54 15.03 1.54
N LYS A 48 5.74 15.61 0.64
CA LYS A 48 4.39 15.13 0.32
C LYS A 48 4.43 14.29 -0.95
N VAL A 49 3.84 13.11 -0.94
CA VAL A 49 3.71 12.24 -2.12
C VAL A 49 2.24 11.98 -2.37
N GLU A 50 1.79 12.20 -3.60
CA GLU A 50 0.48 11.81 -4.09
C GLU A 50 0.64 10.86 -5.28
N LEU A 51 0.16 9.62 -5.13
CA LEU A 51 0.13 8.61 -6.19
C LEU A 51 -1.31 8.42 -6.65
N LYS A 52 -1.54 8.54 -7.96
CA LYS A 52 -2.85 8.31 -8.59
C LYS A 52 -2.69 7.38 -9.78
N LYS A 53 -3.48 6.30 -9.85
CA LYS A 53 -3.46 5.36 -10.99
C LYS A 53 -2.04 4.91 -11.37
N SER A 54 -1.19 4.70 -10.37
CA SER A 54 0.25 4.48 -10.56
C SER A 54 0.71 3.19 -9.88
N ALA A 55 1.93 2.76 -10.17
CA ALA A 55 2.54 1.59 -9.54
C ALA A 55 3.97 1.88 -9.09
N ILE A 56 4.32 1.45 -7.87
CA ILE A 56 5.71 1.39 -7.40
C ILE A 56 6.11 -0.07 -7.28
N THR A 57 6.96 -0.56 -8.20
CA THR A 57 7.20 -2.01 -8.36
C THR A 57 8.17 -2.59 -7.35
N GLU A 58 9.04 -1.79 -6.75
CA GLU A 58 9.98 -2.25 -5.73
C GLU A 58 9.70 -1.60 -4.37
N LYS A 59 10.07 -0.34 -4.18
CA LYS A 59 10.07 0.27 -2.84
C LYS A 59 9.79 1.77 -2.85
N ALA A 60 8.92 2.21 -1.95
CA ALA A 60 8.75 3.62 -1.60
C ALA A 60 9.25 3.88 -0.16
N ASP A 61 10.29 4.71 -0.02
CA ASP A 61 10.77 5.25 1.26
C ASP A 61 10.37 6.73 1.35
N VAL A 62 9.47 7.09 2.26
CA VAL A 62 8.99 8.48 2.37
C VAL A 62 9.10 8.99 3.81
N ILE A 63 9.60 10.22 3.97
CA ILE A 63 9.48 10.98 5.21
C ILE A 63 8.50 12.12 4.93
N GLY A 64 7.28 12.02 5.46
CA GLY A 64 6.22 13.00 5.31
C GLY A 64 4.85 12.37 5.05
N LYS A 65 4.04 13.01 4.21
CA LYS A 65 2.65 12.61 3.96
C LYS A 65 2.54 11.87 2.63
N VAL A 66 2.03 10.65 2.64
CA VAL A 66 1.77 9.84 1.45
C VAL A 66 0.27 9.68 1.27
N LYS A 67 -0.25 10.04 0.09
CA LYS A 67 -1.60 9.73 -0.35
C LYS A 67 -1.55 8.84 -1.57
N VAL A 68 -2.33 7.77 -1.56
CA VAL A 68 -2.33 6.75 -2.60
C VAL A 68 -3.79 6.51 -3.01
N PHE A 69 -4.07 6.70 -4.30
CA PHE A 69 -5.40 6.53 -4.87
C PHE A 69 -5.33 5.59 -6.07
N ASN A 70 -6.08 4.49 -6.04
CA ASN A 70 -6.14 3.51 -7.13
C ASN A 70 -4.75 3.14 -7.66
N SER A 71 -3.82 2.89 -6.75
CA SER A 71 -2.41 2.66 -7.06
C SER A 71 -1.88 1.47 -6.28
N THR A 72 -0.88 0.81 -6.87
CA THR A 72 -0.23 -0.36 -6.27
C THR A 72 1.17 0.01 -5.75
N LEU A 73 1.46 -0.39 -4.52
CA LEU A 73 2.79 -0.35 -3.94
C LEU A 73 3.26 -1.79 -3.73
N ASN A 74 4.50 -2.09 -4.10
CA ASN A 74 5.11 -3.34 -3.67
C ASN A 74 5.51 -3.23 -2.20
N ASN A 75 6.58 -2.49 -1.89
CA ASN A 75 6.96 -2.21 -0.49
C ASN A 75 6.83 -0.71 -0.18
N ILE A 76 6.45 -0.38 1.06
CA ILE A 76 6.43 1.01 1.54
C ILE A 76 6.95 1.12 2.97
N LYS A 77 7.87 2.05 3.18
CA LYS A 77 8.28 2.54 4.49
C LYS A 77 7.98 4.02 4.56
N THR A 78 7.24 4.45 5.57
CA THR A 78 6.95 5.87 5.76
C THR A 78 7.09 6.31 7.21
N ILE A 79 7.66 7.51 7.40
CA ILE A 79 7.63 8.24 8.65
C ILE A 79 6.71 9.44 8.43
N GLY A 80 5.56 9.45 9.08
CA GLY A 80 4.51 10.45 8.91
C GLY A 80 3.15 9.80 8.63
N PHE A 81 2.36 10.43 7.76
CA PHE A 81 0.97 10.02 7.49
C PHE A 81 0.89 9.16 6.24
N LEU A 82 0.31 7.97 6.33
CA LEU A 82 -0.03 7.13 5.18
C LEU A 82 -1.54 7.14 4.96
N ASN A 83 -1.95 7.44 3.73
CA ASN A 83 -3.33 7.42 3.31
C ASN A 83 -3.55 6.52 2.09
N LEU A 84 -4.31 5.43 2.24
CA LEU A 84 -4.64 4.50 1.16
C LEU A 84 -6.14 4.60 0.83
N HIS A 85 -6.48 4.89 -0.42
CA HIS A 85 -7.87 5.03 -0.86
C HIS A 85 -8.11 4.48 -2.26
N ASP A 86 -9.39 4.37 -2.62
CA ASP A 86 -9.86 4.16 -3.98
C ASP A 86 -9.26 2.90 -4.63
N ASN A 87 -9.40 1.73 -4.00
CA ASN A 87 -8.87 0.47 -4.48
C ASN A 87 -7.33 0.43 -4.55
N SER A 88 -6.66 1.08 -3.60
CA SER A 88 -5.22 1.00 -3.45
C SER A 88 -4.76 -0.31 -2.84
N LYS A 89 -3.57 -0.76 -3.24
CA LYS A 89 -3.03 -2.06 -2.84
C LYS A 89 -1.57 -1.97 -2.41
N VAL A 90 -1.22 -2.63 -1.31
CA VAL A 90 0.16 -2.89 -0.90
C VAL A 90 0.40 -4.41 -0.92
N ASN A 91 1.26 -4.88 -1.83
CA ASN A 91 1.50 -6.31 -2.05
C ASN A 91 2.57 -6.90 -1.13
N GLY A 92 3.57 -6.09 -0.79
CA GLY A 92 4.76 -6.46 -0.06
C GLY A 92 4.76 -5.88 1.34
N ASP A 93 5.95 -5.58 1.83
CA ASP A 93 6.18 -5.19 3.21
C ASP A 93 5.78 -3.72 3.41
N ILE A 94 5.06 -3.47 4.50
CA ILE A 94 4.62 -2.13 4.91
C ILE A 94 5.11 -1.82 6.31
N LYS A 95 5.82 -0.70 6.44
CA LYS A 95 6.24 -0.13 7.72
C LYS A 95 5.82 1.32 7.83
N VAL A 96 5.06 1.65 8.87
CA VAL A 96 4.57 3.01 9.13
C VAL A 96 5.02 3.45 10.51
N THR A 97 5.64 4.63 10.61
CA THR A 97 5.83 5.32 11.89
C THR A 97 5.05 6.62 11.81
N GLY A 98 3.90 6.68 12.46
CA GLY A 98 2.89 7.73 12.35
C GLY A 98 1.52 7.16 12.00
N ASN A 99 0.57 8.02 11.62
CA ASN A 99 -0.83 7.62 11.46
C ASN A 99 -1.08 6.92 10.12
N LEU A 100 -1.99 5.95 10.15
CA LEU A 100 -2.52 5.28 8.97
C LEU A 100 -4.02 5.53 8.87
N PHE A 101 -4.44 5.98 7.70
CA PHE A 101 -5.84 5.91 7.28
C PHE A 101 -5.92 5.05 6.02
N MET A 102 -6.84 4.10 6.00
CA MET A 102 -7.18 3.37 4.78
C MET A 102 -8.68 3.20 4.59
N SER A 103 -9.11 3.30 3.34
CA SER A 103 -10.49 3.07 2.92
C SER A 103 -10.51 2.39 1.56
N LEU A 104 -11.41 1.42 1.37
CA LEU A 104 -11.56 0.66 0.12
C LEU A 104 -10.22 0.17 -0.45
N SER A 105 -9.33 -0.30 0.43
CA SER A 105 -7.94 -0.61 0.08
C SER A 105 -7.46 -1.89 0.74
N ARG A 106 -6.37 -2.48 0.21
CA ARG A 106 -5.85 -3.78 0.62
C ARG A 106 -4.37 -3.75 1.00
N ILE A 107 -4.02 -4.37 2.12
CA ILE A 107 -2.65 -4.69 2.52
C ILE A 107 -2.54 -6.22 2.60
N GLU A 108 -1.77 -6.82 1.69
CA GLU A 108 -1.74 -8.29 1.53
C GLU A 108 -0.83 -9.01 2.53
N LYS A 109 0.08 -8.28 3.17
CA LYS A 109 1.00 -8.77 4.22
C LYS A 109 0.74 -8.09 5.57
N GLN A 110 1.52 -8.46 6.58
CA GLN A 110 1.48 -7.84 7.89
C GLN A 110 1.78 -6.34 7.82
N LEU A 111 0.88 -5.52 8.35
CA LEU A 111 1.09 -4.12 8.65
C LEU A 111 1.97 -4.01 9.90
N ASN A 112 3.20 -3.50 9.75
CA ASN A 112 4.05 -3.15 10.89
C ASN A 112 3.99 -1.65 11.13
N ILE A 113 3.47 -1.24 12.28
CA ILE A 113 3.14 0.17 12.52
C ILE A 113 3.53 0.62 13.92
N THR A 114 4.04 1.83 14.06
CA THR A 114 4.16 2.56 15.35
C THR A 114 3.23 3.75 15.23
N SER A 115 2.12 3.75 15.97
CA SER A 115 1.08 4.78 15.80
C SER A 115 0.14 4.84 16.99
N GLU A 116 -0.35 6.06 17.27
CA GLU A 116 -1.46 6.28 18.19
C GLU A 116 -2.81 5.98 17.53
N ASN A 117 -2.94 6.22 16.21
CA ASN A 117 -4.21 6.18 15.49
C ASN A 117 -4.10 5.41 14.18
N ILE A 118 -4.84 4.31 14.10
CA ILE A 118 -4.96 3.45 12.94
C ILE A 118 -6.43 3.34 12.56
N GLU A 119 -6.78 3.77 11.36
CA GLU A 119 -8.17 3.75 10.86
C GLU A 119 -8.27 2.89 9.59
N ILE A 120 -9.14 1.88 9.62
CA ILE A 120 -9.37 0.91 8.55
C ILE A 120 -10.86 0.88 8.22
N ASN A 121 -11.26 1.45 7.10
CA ASN A 121 -12.65 1.78 6.78
C ASN A 121 -13.11 1.22 5.42
N ASP A 122 -14.42 1.24 5.17
CA ASP A 122 -15.03 1.09 3.84
C ASP A 122 -14.61 -0.15 3.03
N ASN A 123 -14.89 -1.36 3.54
CA ASN A 123 -14.54 -2.63 2.89
C ASN A 123 -13.04 -2.81 2.67
N SER A 124 -12.23 -2.26 3.58
CA SER A 124 -10.79 -2.47 3.56
C SER A 124 -10.40 -3.85 4.06
N TYR A 125 -9.22 -4.28 3.64
CA TYR A 125 -8.65 -5.57 4.03
C TYR A 125 -7.18 -5.40 4.44
N VAL A 126 -6.82 -5.99 5.58
CA VAL A 126 -5.44 -6.11 6.05
C VAL A 126 -5.19 -7.56 6.45
N ARG A 127 -4.04 -8.13 6.07
CA ARG A 127 -3.71 -9.52 6.45
C ARG A 127 -3.52 -9.68 7.96
N SER A 128 -2.62 -8.92 8.56
CA SER A 128 -2.39 -8.92 10.01
C SER A 128 -1.77 -7.60 10.42
N ILE A 129 -1.78 -7.30 11.71
CA ILE A 129 -1.26 -6.03 12.24
C ILE A 129 -0.32 -6.32 13.40
N PHE A 130 0.86 -5.71 13.37
CA PHE A 130 1.77 -5.64 14.50
C PHE A 130 2.03 -4.18 14.83
N VAL A 131 1.62 -3.78 16.04
CA VAL A 131 1.77 -2.43 16.57
C VAL A 131 2.99 -2.42 17.50
N ASN A 132 4.03 -1.71 17.08
CA ASN A 132 5.24 -1.50 17.86
C ASN A 132 4.93 -0.48 18.95
N LYS A 133 5.54 -0.67 20.12
CA LYS A 133 5.42 0.23 21.25
C LYS A 133 6.00 1.60 20.91
N ASP A 134 5.25 2.67 21.23
CA ASP A 134 5.78 4.04 21.24
C ASP A 134 6.45 4.35 22.59
N GLU A 135 7.55 5.12 22.57
CA GLU A 135 8.30 5.50 23.77
C GLU A 135 7.45 6.38 24.71
N ASP A 136 6.49 7.12 24.15
CA ASP A 136 5.62 8.03 24.89
C ASP A 136 4.55 7.30 25.75
N ASN A 137 4.46 5.96 25.69
CA ASN A 137 3.44 5.12 26.36
C ASN A 137 2.00 5.60 26.14
N LYS A 138 1.73 6.16 24.96
CA LYS A 138 0.38 6.55 24.57
C LYS A 138 -0.44 5.32 24.23
N GLU A 139 -1.74 5.42 24.44
CA GLU A 139 -2.68 4.35 24.12
C GLU A 139 -2.72 4.12 22.60
N GLU A 140 -2.39 2.91 22.14
CA GLU A 140 -2.51 2.56 20.73
C GLU A 140 -3.93 2.10 20.40
N VAL A 141 -4.61 2.84 19.51
CA VAL A 141 -6.01 2.56 19.15
C VAL A 141 -6.11 2.23 17.67
N ILE A 142 -6.76 1.09 17.39
CA ILE A 142 -7.17 0.69 16.04
C ILE A 142 -8.69 0.79 15.92
N SER A 143 -9.17 1.59 14.98
CA SER A 143 -10.59 1.64 14.61
C SER A 143 -10.79 0.93 13.27
N ILE A 144 -11.65 -0.09 13.28
CA ILE A 144 -11.98 -0.90 12.10
C ILE A 144 -13.48 -0.76 11.84
N ASP A 145 -13.84 -0.27 10.67
CA ASP A 145 -15.22 0.00 10.26
C ASP A 145 -15.52 -0.72 8.94
N ASN A 146 -16.53 -1.60 8.95
CA ASN A 146 -16.97 -2.38 7.79
C ASN A 146 -15.80 -2.97 6.99
N SER A 147 -14.82 -3.54 7.70
CA SER A 147 -13.53 -3.97 7.14
C SER A 147 -13.02 -5.24 7.83
N ILE A 148 -12.04 -5.89 7.23
CA ILE A 148 -11.53 -7.19 7.70
C ILE A 148 -10.03 -7.12 7.98
N VAL A 149 -9.64 -7.58 9.17
CA VAL A 149 -8.27 -8.01 9.46
C VAL A 149 -8.23 -9.54 9.44
N ASP A 150 -7.62 -10.13 8.41
CA ASP A 150 -7.61 -11.58 8.17
C ASP A 150 -6.41 -12.28 8.83
N GLY A 151 -6.29 -12.08 10.13
CA GLY A 151 -5.17 -12.56 10.93
C GLY A 151 -5.13 -11.91 12.31
N ASN A 152 -3.99 -12.06 12.99
CA ASN A 152 -3.81 -11.51 14.32
C ASN A 152 -3.62 -9.98 14.30
N ILE A 153 -3.99 -9.36 15.40
CA ILE A 153 -3.56 -8.00 15.78
C ILE A 153 -2.73 -8.16 17.05
N GLU A 154 -1.48 -7.72 17.02
CA GLU A 154 -0.56 -7.82 18.16
C GLU A 154 -0.03 -6.44 18.53
N PHE A 155 -0.11 -6.11 19.82
CA PHE A 155 0.44 -4.88 20.39
C PHE A 155 1.63 -5.21 21.27
N GLU A 156 2.80 -4.69 20.93
CA GLU A 156 4.01 -4.84 21.74
C GLU A 156 3.87 -4.21 23.14
N SER A 157 3.05 -3.18 23.27
CA SER A 157 2.80 -2.46 24.52
C SER A 157 1.97 -3.24 25.54
N GLN A 158 1.25 -4.28 25.11
CA GLN A 158 0.27 -5.03 25.91
C GLN A 158 -0.92 -4.19 26.43
N HIS A 159 -1.15 -2.99 25.90
CA HIS A 159 -2.21 -2.07 26.32
C HIS A 159 -3.07 -1.54 25.16
N GLY A 160 -3.06 -2.23 24.02
CA GLY A 160 -3.78 -1.79 22.83
C GLY A 160 -5.30 -1.87 22.95
N LYS A 161 -5.99 -1.10 22.11
CA LYS A 161 -7.46 -1.16 21.96
C LYS A 161 -7.86 -1.31 20.50
N VAL A 162 -8.76 -2.25 20.24
CA VAL A 162 -9.36 -2.47 18.92
C VAL A 162 -10.85 -2.16 19.00
N LYS A 163 -11.32 -1.23 18.18
CA LYS A 163 -12.73 -0.84 18.05
C LYS A 163 -13.30 -1.37 16.75
N LEU A 164 -14.26 -2.30 16.83
CA LEU A 164 -14.93 -2.90 15.67
C LEU A 164 -16.30 -2.26 15.47
N LYS A 165 -16.58 -1.77 14.25
CA LYS A 165 -17.82 -1.09 13.88
C LYS A 165 -18.43 -1.64 12.61
N ASN A 166 -19.76 -1.52 12.48
CA ASN A 166 -20.51 -1.78 11.24
C ASN A 166 -20.15 -3.12 10.55
N GLY A 167 -20.07 -4.21 11.33
CA GLY A 167 -19.75 -5.53 10.80
C GLY A 167 -18.26 -5.77 10.50
N ALA A 168 -17.37 -4.92 11.00
CA ALA A 168 -15.93 -5.15 11.00
C ALA A 168 -15.57 -6.47 11.70
N LYS A 169 -14.49 -7.11 11.23
CA LYS A 169 -14.07 -8.44 11.70
C LYS A 169 -12.56 -8.53 11.83
N VAL A 170 -12.12 -9.25 12.86
CA VAL A 170 -10.77 -9.79 13.00
C VAL A 170 -10.92 -11.30 13.00
N THR A 171 -10.28 -12.00 12.05
CA THR A 171 -10.42 -13.46 11.93
C THR A 171 -9.44 -14.22 12.82
N GLY A 172 -8.34 -13.56 13.22
CA GLY A 172 -7.38 -14.09 14.19
C GLY A 172 -7.62 -13.56 15.61
N THR A 173 -6.56 -13.58 16.42
CA THR A 173 -6.60 -13.17 17.83
C THR A 173 -6.06 -11.75 18.00
N VAL A 174 -6.62 -11.01 18.96
CA VAL A 174 -6.03 -9.76 19.45
C VAL A 174 -5.15 -10.09 20.66
N ILE A 175 -3.84 -9.82 20.52
CA ILE A 175 -2.79 -10.10 21.50
C ILE A 175 -2.28 -8.77 22.04
N GLY A 176 -2.19 -8.65 23.37
CA GLY A 176 -1.71 -7.41 23.98
C GLY A 176 -2.70 -6.25 23.92
N GLY A 177 -3.98 -6.54 23.71
CA GLY A 177 -5.00 -5.52 23.65
C GLY A 177 -6.40 -6.04 23.97
N THR A 178 -7.35 -5.13 23.99
CA THR A 178 -8.77 -5.40 24.23
C THR A 178 -9.59 -5.11 22.97
N VAL A 179 -10.76 -5.73 22.86
CA VAL A 179 -11.67 -5.58 21.72
C VAL A 179 -13.00 -5.04 22.19
N ASP A 180 -13.38 -3.88 21.66
CA ASP A 180 -14.69 -3.25 21.85
C ASP A 180 -15.48 -3.31 20.54
N THR A 181 -16.71 -3.82 20.59
CA THR A 181 -17.63 -3.77 19.44
C THR A 181 -18.63 -2.64 19.66
N ILE A 182 -18.75 -1.73 18.69
CA ILE A 182 -19.52 -0.48 18.78
C ILE A 182 -20.49 -0.37 17.61
#